data_AF-A0A3M1QEG7-F1
#
_entry.id   AF-A0A3M1QEG7-F1
#
_cell.length_a   1.000
_cell.length_b   1.000
_cell.length_c   1.000
_cell.angle_alpha   90.00
_cell.angle_beta   90.00
_cell.angle_gamma   90.00
#
_symmetry.space_group_name_H-M   'P 1'
#
loop_
_entity.id
_entity.type
_entity.pdbx_description
1 polymer ?
#
loop_
_entity_poly.entity_id
_entity_poly.type
_entity_poly.pdbx_seq_one_letter_code
_entity_poly.pdbx_strand_id
1 'polypeptide(L)'
;MILIREVILIMKPTRLFVAIIFIFIIATSVFSVTAQQDDALFDVALNATDEICAETGRNQACYGHILVDARPQQGVTSLTFDQAGDIADVARISSLRLSGFDPDTGAWGVALMRLQANLPTARMENITLLAFGDVELENAVEPVETVPVTIQASQRVNVRTGPASVNGVLGTLAPGATVEALGQSENAEWIKIIMPDSGQPGWVSASLVASEFDLDTLDVIAAQEPLFGPMQAFFFSSGENDHSLTEIPPNGILIQTPEGVGEVNLLINEVNIQLGSTVFFEADDELTVTTLEGHADVTVDGFTETAFAGTYVTVPLGDDFTPAGRPNPPQPFDEEYVNRLPHDHLDRAVEVSPALTQEEITVLTNDAAGDDTGTDGSGDDADNGGGDGNGGSGRPDCPGNSCEAPGRSNGNGGGNGNSNGNSNGGGNGKGNGNSNG
;
A
#
# COMPACT_ATOMS: atom_id res chain seq x y z
N MET A 1 65.07 71.95 -56.01
CA MET A 1 63.71 72.37 -56.41
C MET A 1 62.83 71.12 -56.41
N ILE A 2 62.00 70.92 -55.36
CA ILE A 2 60.87 69.95 -55.27
C ILE A 2 61.30 68.44 -55.21
N LEU A 3 60.99 67.53 -54.25
CA LEU A 3 59.91 67.27 -53.26
C LEU A 3 58.73 66.40 -53.82
N ILE A 4 58.20 65.32 -53.18
CA ILE A 4 58.56 64.58 -51.94
C ILE A 4 57.85 63.18 -51.89
N ARG A 5 58.46 62.17 -51.23
CA ARG A 5 57.87 60.93 -50.60
C ARG A 5 57.07 59.85 -51.40
N GLU A 6 57.12 58.65 -50.79
CA GLU A 6 56.24 57.48 -50.93
C GLU A 6 54.79 57.73 -50.44
N VAL A 7 53.83 56.87 -50.87
CA VAL A 7 52.77 56.30 -50.00
C VAL A 7 52.39 54.89 -50.49
N ILE A 8 52.28 53.93 -49.56
CA ILE A 8 51.63 52.62 -49.75
C ILE A 8 50.17 52.71 -49.25
N LEU A 9 49.21 52.16 -50.01
CA LEU A 9 47.80 51.93 -49.62
C LEU A 9 47.41 50.53 -50.12
N ILE A 10 47.41 49.47 -49.31
CA ILE A 10 46.44 49.11 -48.26
C ILE A 10 45.00 48.91 -48.78
N MET A 11 44.70 47.63 -49.05
CA MET A 11 43.43 46.88 -48.92
C MET A 11 42.08 47.50 -49.33
N LYS A 12 41.32 46.71 -50.11
CA LYS A 12 40.04 46.11 -49.66
C LYS A 12 39.54 44.99 -50.62
N PRO A 13 39.77 43.70 -50.31
CA PRO A 13 39.08 42.60 -50.96
C PRO A 13 37.77 42.34 -50.21
N THR A 14 36.67 42.99 -50.60
CA THR A 14 35.43 42.93 -49.81
C THR A 14 34.20 43.06 -50.68
N ARG A 15 33.73 41.94 -51.26
CA ARG A 15 32.32 41.53 -51.49
C ARG A 15 32.23 40.07 -51.95
N LEU A 16 33.12 39.64 -52.85
CA LEU A 16 33.05 38.30 -53.46
C LEU A 16 33.43 37.15 -52.49
N PHE A 17 34.46 37.34 -51.67
CA PHE A 17 34.94 36.30 -50.73
C PHE A 17 33.94 36.02 -49.59
N VAL A 18 33.13 37.01 -49.21
CA VAL A 18 32.12 36.88 -48.14
C VAL A 18 30.96 35.98 -48.59
N ALA A 19 30.55 36.05 -49.86
CA ALA A 19 29.45 35.25 -50.39
C ALA A 19 29.79 33.74 -50.46
N ILE A 20 31.03 33.39 -50.80
CA ILE A 20 31.47 32.00 -50.88
C ILE A 20 31.58 31.38 -49.48
N ILE A 21 32.07 32.14 -48.49
CA ILE A 21 32.12 31.69 -47.09
C ILE A 21 30.69 31.50 -46.53
N PHE A 22 29.74 32.39 -46.85
CA PHE A 22 28.35 32.23 -46.40
C PHE A 22 27.65 30.99 -46.99
N ILE A 23 27.91 30.66 -48.27
CA ILE A 23 27.33 29.48 -48.91
C ILE A 23 27.95 28.18 -48.36
N PHE A 24 29.23 28.19 -47.97
CA PHE A 24 29.87 27.01 -47.36
C PHE A 24 29.43 26.75 -45.91
N ILE A 25 29.10 27.80 -45.15
CA ILE A 25 28.64 27.69 -43.74
C ILE A 25 27.19 27.14 -43.65
N ILE A 26 26.35 27.41 -44.65
CA ILE A 26 24.97 26.88 -44.69
C ILE A 26 24.93 25.38 -45.07
N ALA A 27 26.02 24.82 -45.60
CA ALA A 27 26.09 23.42 -46.04
C ALA A 27 26.63 22.43 -44.98
N THR A 28 27.04 22.91 -43.79
CA THR A 28 27.68 22.07 -42.76
C THR A 28 26.89 21.97 -41.44
N SER A 29 25.65 22.46 -41.41
CA SER A 29 24.74 22.34 -40.26
C SER A 29 23.72 21.21 -40.44
N VAL A 30 24.20 20.02 -40.84
CA VAL A 30 23.47 18.78 -40.54
C VAL A 30 23.81 18.44 -39.09
N PHE A 31 23.07 19.04 -38.17
CA PHE A 31 23.10 18.59 -36.78
C PHE A 31 22.48 17.20 -36.76
N SER A 32 23.30 16.18 -36.52
CA SER A 32 22.79 14.88 -36.12
C SER A 32 22.11 15.07 -34.76
N VAL A 33 20.78 15.11 -34.75
CA VAL A 33 20.00 14.93 -33.53
C VAL A 33 20.10 13.44 -33.21
N THR A 34 20.97 13.11 -32.26
CA THR A 34 21.15 11.75 -31.75
C THR A 34 20.50 11.63 -30.39
N ALA A 35 19.59 10.66 -30.23
CA ALA A 35 19.02 10.19 -28.97
C ALA A 35 18.45 11.28 -28.04
N GLN A 36 17.22 11.71 -28.34
CA GLN A 36 16.27 12.23 -27.34
C GLN A 36 14.84 11.99 -27.83
N GLN A 37 14.55 10.73 -28.20
CA GLN A 37 13.28 10.34 -28.81
C GLN A 37 12.65 9.08 -28.17
N ASP A 38 13.39 8.38 -27.30
CA ASP A 38 12.98 7.09 -26.74
C ASP A 38 12.21 7.27 -25.41
N ASP A 39 12.74 8.03 -24.42
CA ASP A 39 12.01 8.41 -23.19
C ASP A 39 10.62 9.02 -23.50
N ALA A 40 10.55 9.80 -24.57
CA ALA A 40 9.39 10.59 -24.95
C ALA A 40 8.18 9.76 -25.44
N LEU A 41 8.30 8.44 -25.61
CA LEU A 41 7.17 7.58 -26.02
C LEU A 41 6.46 6.92 -24.83
N PHE A 42 7.22 6.46 -23.82
CA PHE A 42 6.66 5.82 -22.61
C PHE A 42 5.82 6.82 -21.81
N ASP A 43 6.38 8.02 -21.60
CA ASP A 43 5.73 9.14 -20.94
C ASP A 43 4.37 9.47 -21.57
N VAL A 44 4.18 9.31 -22.88
CA VAL A 44 2.93 9.71 -23.56
C VAL A 44 1.75 8.84 -23.17
N ALA A 45 1.93 7.52 -23.04
CA ALA A 45 0.85 6.60 -22.66
C ALA A 45 0.41 6.82 -21.20
N LEU A 46 1.38 7.07 -20.31
CA LEU A 46 1.15 7.25 -18.88
C LEU A 46 0.61 8.64 -18.54
N ASN A 47 1.20 9.72 -19.07
CA ASN A 47 0.64 11.08 -18.90
C ASN A 47 -0.80 11.18 -19.44
N ALA A 48 -1.12 10.47 -20.54
CA ALA A 48 -2.49 10.39 -21.03
C ALA A 48 -3.41 9.61 -20.06
N THR A 49 -2.91 8.53 -19.45
CA THR A 49 -3.63 7.77 -18.42
C THR A 49 -3.94 8.65 -17.21
N ASP A 50 -3.00 9.47 -16.72
CA ASP A 50 -3.21 10.35 -15.56
C ASP A 50 -4.34 11.37 -15.78
N GLU A 51 -4.36 12.03 -16.95
CA GLU A 51 -5.39 13.02 -17.28
C GLU A 51 -6.78 12.35 -17.46
N ILE A 52 -6.81 11.20 -18.13
CA ILE A 52 -8.04 10.51 -18.52
C ILE A 52 -8.65 9.72 -17.35
N CYS A 53 -7.82 9.09 -16.52
CA CYS A 53 -8.26 8.26 -15.39
C CYS A 53 -8.36 9.04 -14.06
N ALA A 54 -8.19 10.36 -14.05
CA ALA A 54 -8.29 11.19 -12.86
C ALA A 54 -9.62 10.99 -12.07
N GLU A 55 -10.74 10.78 -12.78
CA GLU A 55 -12.08 10.57 -12.19
C GLU A 55 -12.33 9.15 -11.65
N THR A 56 -11.36 8.22 -11.74
CA THR A 56 -11.52 6.83 -11.25
C THR A 56 -11.89 6.81 -9.77
N GLY A 57 -13.05 6.23 -9.44
CA GLY A 57 -13.58 6.13 -8.09
C GLY A 57 -13.07 4.92 -7.30
N ARG A 58 -13.60 4.77 -6.07
CA ARG A 58 -13.35 3.59 -5.22
C ARG A 58 -13.87 2.32 -5.88
N ASN A 59 -13.06 1.27 -5.87
CA ASN A 59 -13.33 -0.04 -6.45
C ASN A 59 -13.70 0.05 -7.94
N GLN A 60 -12.99 0.91 -8.68
CA GLN A 60 -13.14 1.07 -10.12
C GLN A 60 -11.81 0.88 -10.84
N ALA A 61 -11.90 0.31 -12.04
CA ALA A 61 -10.84 0.28 -13.04
C ALA A 61 -11.10 1.38 -14.07
N CYS A 62 -10.03 1.92 -14.63
CA CYS A 62 -10.02 2.81 -15.78
C CYS A 62 -9.10 2.24 -16.86
N TYR A 63 -9.61 2.26 -18.09
CA TYR A 63 -8.84 1.95 -19.28
C TYR A 63 -7.89 3.13 -19.54
N GLY A 64 -6.60 2.98 -19.24
CA GLY A 64 -5.61 4.06 -19.36
C GLY A 64 -5.15 4.27 -20.79
N HIS A 65 -4.57 3.23 -21.38
CA HIS A 65 -4.02 3.27 -22.73
C HIS A 65 -4.37 2.02 -23.56
N ILE A 66 -4.16 2.07 -24.88
CA ILE A 66 -4.69 1.09 -25.84
C ILE A 66 -4.25 -0.36 -25.58
N LEU A 67 -5.07 -1.31 -26.06
CA LEU A 67 -4.85 -2.78 -25.96
C LEU A 67 -5.13 -3.37 -24.57
N VAL A 68 -6.17 -2.88 -23.90
CA VAL A 68 -6.79 -3.56 -22.74
C VAL A 68 -8.06 -4.31 -23.20
N ASP A 69 -8.20 -5.57 -22.78
CA ASP A 69 -9.36 -6.43 -22.99
C ASP A 69 -9.92 -6.86 -21.62
N ALA A 70 -11.17 -6.48 -21.32
CA ALA A 70 -11.83 -6.82 -20.06
C ALA A 70 -12.94 -7.86 -20.27
N ARG A 71 -12.93 -8.92 -19.47
CA ARG A 71 -13.98 -9.94 -19.46
C ARG A 71 -15.01 -9.62 -18.39
N PRO A 72 -16.32 -9.72 -18.69
CA PRO A 72 -17.38 -9.44 -17.72
C PRO A 72 -17.57 -10.59 -16.72
N GLN A 73 -17.82 -10.25 -15.46
CA GLN A 73 -18.24 -11.20 -14.42
C GLN A 73 -19.52 -11.95 -14.79
N GLN A 74 -19.73 -13.12 -14.17
CA GLN A 74 -20.93 -13.92 -14.43
C GLN A 74 -22.20 -13.10 -14.12
N GLY A 75 -23.18 -13.14 -15.04
CA GLY A 75 -24.41 -12.36 -14.94
C GLY A 75 -24.31 -10.90 -15.40
N VAL A 76 -23.11 -10.37 -15.66
CA VAL A 76 -22.94 -9.02 -16.24
C VAL A 76 -23.23 -9.06 -17.75
N THR A 77 -24.37 -8.51 -18.15
CA THR A 77 -24.84 -8.52 -19.56
C THR A 77 -24.30 -7.39 -20.42
N SER A 78 -23.68 -6.37 -19.81
CA SER A 78 -23.04 -5.25 -20.49
C SER A 78 -21.92 -4.67 -19.63
N LEU A 79 -20.69 -4.77 -20.13
CA LEU A 79 -19.50 -4.07 -19.63
C LEU A 79 -19.06 -3.13 -20.75
N THR A 80 -18.74 -1.88 -20.41
CA THR A 80 -18.16 -0.91 -21.35
C THR A 80 -16.76 -0.63 -20.85
N PHE A 81 -15.76 -1.14 -21.58
CA PHE A 81 -14.35 -1.03 -21.21
C PHE A 81 -13.48 -1.28 -22.45
N ASP A 82 -13.75 -0.53 -23.52
CA ASP A 82 -13.24 -0.80 -24.87
C ASP A 82 -12.33 0.33 -25.40
N GLN A 83 -12.26 1.48 -24.72
CA GLN A 83 -11.44 2.64 -25.11
C GLN A 83 -10.86 3.37 -23.90
N ALA A 84 -9.77 4.13 -24.12
CA ALA A 84 -9.18 4.99 -23.10
C ALA A 84 -10.20 5.95 -22.47
N GLY A 85 -10.30 5.91 -21.13
CA GLY A 85 -11.25 6.69 -20.33
C GLY A 85 -12.58 5.99 -20.03
N ASP A 86 -12.81 4.78 -20.53
CA ASP A 86 -13.88 3.95 -19.99
C ASP A 86 -13.53 3.57 -18.53
N ILE A 87 -14.45 3.83 -17.60
CA ILE A 87 -14.35 3.48 -16.18
C ILE A 87 -15.44 2.46 -15.86
N ALA A 88 -15.08 1.38 -15.16
CA ALA A 88 -16.00 0.33 -14.73
C ALA A 88 -15.71 -0.12 -13.29
N ASP A 89 -16.76 -0.51 -12.56
CA ASP A 89 -16.59 -1.10 -11.23
C ASP A 89 -15.86 -2.45 -11.33
N VAL A 90 -14.82 -2.66 -10.50
CA VAL A 90 -13.99 -3.88 -10.57
C VAL A 90 -14.80 -5.14 -10.28
N ALA A 91 -15.89 -5.02 -9.50
CA ALA A 91 -16.87 -6.08 -9.25
C ALA A 91 -17.59 -6.60 -10.52
N ARG A 92 -17.46 -5.91 -11.66
CA ARG A 92 -18.04 -6.30 -12.96
C ARG A 92 -17.03 -6.96 -13.89
N ILE A 93 -15.76 -7.00 -13.53
CA ILE A 93 -14.64 -7.51 -14.34
C ILE A 93 -14.23 -8.87 -13.76
N SER A 94 -14.22 -9.92 -14.58
CA SER A 94 -13.71 -11.24 -14.20
C SER A 94 -12.22 -11.36 -14.47
N SER A 95 -11.77 -10.86 -15.61
CA SER A 95 -10.35 -10.76 -15.93
C SER A 95 -10.05 -9.54 -16.78
N LEU A 96 -8.80 -9.09 -16.72
CA LEU A 96 -8.28 -7.93 -17.41
C LEU A 96 -6.95 -8.33 -18.06
N ARG A 97 -6.87 -8.21 -19.38
CA ARG A 97 -5.67 -8.55 -20.14
C ARG A 97 -5.15 -7.31 -20.88
N LEU A 98 -3.88 -6.98 -20.67
CA LEU A 98 -3.17 -5.88 -21.29
C LEU A 98 -2.25 -6.44 -22.40
N SER A 99 -1.43 -5.59 -23.01
CA SER A 99 -0.45 -6.00 -24.02
C SER A 99 0.88 -5.26 -23.82
N GLY A 100 1.97 -5.98 -24.05
CA GLY A 100 3.34 -5.45 -24.00
C GLY A 100 3.55 -4.24 -24.91
N PHE A 101 4.61 -3.49 -24.63
CA PHE A 101 4.97 -2.32 -25.42
C PHE A 101 5.38 -2.71 -26.86
N ASP A 102 4.74 -2.09 -27.86
CA ASP A 102 5.07 -2.23 -29.27
C ASP A 102 5.87 -1.00 -29.76
N PRO A 103 7.19 -1.13 -30.03
CA PRO A 103 8.03 -0.01 -30.47
C PRO A 103 7.71 0.51 -31.88
N ASP A 104 7.05 -0.29 -32.74
CA ASP A 104 6.68 0.16 -34.10
C ASP A 104 5.44 1.06 -34.08
N THR A 105 4.52 0.89 -33.12
CA THR A 105 3.27 1.64 -33.03
C THR A 105 3.17 2.57 -31.83
N GLY A 106 4.00 2.39 -30.81
CA GLY A 106 3.90 3.04 -29.50
C GLY A 106 2.72 2.55 -28.67
N ALA A 107 2.10 1.41 -29.02
CA ALA A 107 1.02 0.83 -28.25
C ALA A 107 1.55 0.21 -26.95
N TRP A 108 0.84 0.43 -25.85
CA TRP A 108 1.17 -0.14 -24.55
C TRP A 108 -0.12 -0.30 -23.75
N GLY A 109 -0.40 -1.51 -23.27
CA GLY A 109 -1.52 -1.72 -22.36
C GLY A 109 -1.23 -1.04 -21.02
N VAL A 110 -2.12 -0.16 -20.60
CA VAL A 110 -2.07 0.49 -19.27
C VAL A 110 -3.48 0.54 -18.70
N ALA A 111 -3.64 0.12 -17.45
CA ALA A 111 -4.89 0.22 -16.70
C ALA A 111 -4.65 0.70 -15.27
N LEU A 112 -5.48 1.63 -14.80
CA LEU A 112 -5.43 2.16 -13.44
C LEU A 112 -6.61 1.61 -12.63
N MET A 113 -6.36 1.08 -11.44
CA MET A 113 -7.41 0.64 -10.51
C MET A 113 -7.23 1.31 -9.15
N ARG A 114 -8.32 1.88 -8.63
CA ARG A 114 -8.37 2.40 -7.26
C ARG A 114 -9.19 1.45 -6.40
N LEU A 115 -8.54 0.73 -5.50
CA LEU A 115 -9.16 -0.33 -4.69
C LEU A 115 -9.26 0.09 -3.22
N GLN A 116 -10.31 -0.33 -2.52
CA GLN A 116 -10.44 -0.06 -1.09
C GLN A 116 -9.52 -0.96 -0.24
N ALA A 117 -9.25 -2.20 -0.68
CA ALA A 117 -8.70 -3.25 0.18
C ALA A 117 -9.47 -3.35 1.52
N ASN A 118 -8.75 -3.58 2.62
CA ASN A 118 -9.25 -3.56 4.01
C ASN A 118 -9.45 -2.15 4.60
N LEU A 119 -9.16 -1.06 3.85
CA LEU A 119 -9.24 0.32 4.37
C LEU A 119 -10.69 0.66 4.80
N PRO A 120 -10.92 1.40 5.90
CA PRO A 120 -12.28 1.75 6.32
C PRO A 120 -12.97 2.72 5.34
N THR A 121 -14.21 2.47 4.90
CA THR A 121 -14.96 3.37 3.97
C THR A 121 -15.09 4.81 4.48
N ALA A 122 -15.00 5.03 5.80
CA ALA A 122 -14.96 6.36 6.41
C ALA A 122 -13.79 7.24 5.92
N ARG A 123 -12.74 6.66 5.34
CA ARG A 123 -11.68 7.38 4.62
C ARG A 123 -11.91 7.29 3.13
N MET A 124 -11.84 8.44 2.44
CA MET A 124 -12.02 8.53 0.99
C MET A 124 -10.81 8.00 0.19
N GLU A 125 -9.72 7.66 0.88
CA GLU A 125 -8.49 7.05 0.37
C GLU A 125 -8.76 5.65 -0.21
N ASN A 126 -7.93 5.28 -1.19
CA ASN A 126 -7.88 3.98 -1.87
C ASN A 126 -6.41 3.63 -2.10
N ILE A 127 -6.10 2.35 -2.23
CA ILE A 127 -4.83 1.92 -2.82
C ILE A 127 -4.92 2.09 -4.34
N THR A 128 -3.79 2.37 -4.97
CA THR A 128 -3.71 2.52 -6.42
C THR A 128 -2.86 1.40 -6.99
N LEU A 129 -3.46 0.64 -7.91
CA LEU A 129 -2.82 -0.42 -8.68
C LEU A 129 -2.74 0.07 -10.13
N LEU A 130 -1.52 0.27 -10.62
CA LEU A 130 -1.22 0.61 -12.00
C LEU A 130 -0.66 -0.64 -12.69
N ALA A 131 -1.42 -1.21 -13.63
CA ALA A 131 -1.01 -2.36 -14.43
C ALA A 131 -0.52 -1.89 -15.81
N PHE A 132 0.60 -2.44 -16.27
CA PHE A 132 1.24 -2.01 -17.51
C PHE A 132 2.01 -3.15 -18.21
N GLY A 133 2.01 -3.14 -19.54
CA GLY A 133 2.66 -4.16 -20.36
C GLY A 133 1.80 -5.41 -20.60
N ASP A 134 2.43 -6.53 -20.95
CA ASP A 134 1.76 -7.82 -21.12
C ASP A 134 1.43 -8.36 -19.72
N VAL A 135 0.19 -8.15 -19.29
CA VAL A 135 -0.29 -8.49 -17.95
C VAL A 135 -1.68 -9.09 -18.08
N GLU A 136 -1.91 -10.21 -17.39
CA GLU A 136 -3.24 -10.80 -17.22
C GLU A 136 -3.56 -10.87 -15.73
N LEU A 137 -4.72 -10.31 -15.35
CA LEU A 137 -5.27 -10.33 -14.00
C LEU A 137 -6.60 -11.06 -14.01
N GLU A 138 -6.79 -12.06 -13.16
CA GLU A 138 -8.06 -12.80 -13.00
C GLU A 138 -8.56 -12.67 -11.56
N ASN A 139 -9.77 -12.14 -11.39
CA ASN A 139 -10.39 -11.94 -10.09
C ASN A 139 -10.71 -13.29 -9.42
N ALA A 140 -10.01 -13.61 -8.33
CA ALA A 140 -10.15 -14.86 -7.58
C ALA A 140 -11.32 -14.83 -6.57
N VAL A 141 -12.02 -13.71 -6.42
CA VAL A 141 -13.20 -13.59 -5.55
C VAL A 141 -14.48 -13.94 -6.31
N GLU A 142 -15.08 -15.09 -6.04
CA GLU A 142 -16.41 -15.39 -6.57
C GLU A 142 -17.45 -14.35 -6.07
N PRO A 143 -18.41 -13.91 -6.92
CA PRO A 143 -19.46 -13.00 -6.49
C PRO A 143 -20.35 -13.64 -5.40
N VAL A 144 -20.12 -13.27 -4.14
CA VAL A 144 -20.94 -13.74 -3.01
C VAL A 144 -22.38 -13.24 -3.17
N GLU A 145 -23.35 -14.17 -3.28
CA GLU A 145 -24.77 -13.81 -3.25
C GLU A 145 -25.11 -13.24 -1.87
N THR A 146 -25.55 -11.98 -1.84
CA THR A 146 -25.93 -11.32 -0.59
C THR A 146 -27.42 -11.43 -0.32
N VAL A 147 -27.77 -11.58 0.96
CA VAL A 147 -29.15 -11.67 1.43
C VAL A 147 -29.44 -10.47 2.34
N PRO A 148 -30.48 -9.66 2.08
CA PRO A 148 -30.83 -8.54 2.94
C PRO A 148 -31.37 -9.05 4.28
N VAL A 149 -30.76 -8.58 5.37
CA VAL A 149 -31.18 -8.87 6.76
C VAL A 149 -31.50 -7.58 7.51
N THR A 150 -32.56 -7.59 8.30
CA THR A 150 -33.05 -6.42 9.04
C THR A 150 -32.97 -6.63 10.54
N ILE A 151 -32.43 -5.64 11.26
CA ILE A 151 -32.26 -5.67 12.72
C ILE A 151 -33.63 -5.60 13.42
N GLN A 152 -34.03 -6.69 14.09
CA GLN A 152 -35.32 -6.78 14.82
C GLN A 152 -35.20 -6.42 16.32
N ALA A 153 -34.01 -6.08 16.80
CA ALA A 153 -33.81 -5.64 18.18
C ALA A 153 -34.46 -4.26 18.46
N SER A 154 -34.91 -4.06 19.71
CA SER A 154 -35.46 -2.77 20.18
C SER A 154 -34.40 -1.72 20.57
N GLN A 155 -33.12 -2.11 20.56
CA GLN A 155 -31.96 -1.27 20.85
C GLN A 155 -30.89 -1.46 19.77
N ARG A 156 -29.88 -0.58 19.76
CA ARG A 156 -28.75 -0.71 18.82
C ARG A 156 -27.99 -2.02 19.09
N VAL A 157 -27.63 -2.73 18.04
CA VAL A 157 -26.98 -4.05 18.10
C VAL A 157 -25.50 -3.90 17.81
N ASN A 158 -24.64 -4.58 18.58
CA ASN A 158 -23.21 -4.62 18.33
C ASN A 158 -22.90 -5.55 17.15
N VAL A 159 -22.12 -5.04 16.20
CA VAL A 159 -21.43 -5.84 15.18
C VAL A 159 -19.99 -6.06 15.66
N ARG A 160 -19.47 -7.27 15.51
CA ARG A 160 -18.21 -7.71 16.13
C ARG A 160 -17.18 -8.16 15.09
N THR A 161 -15.92 -8.19 15.51
CA THR A 161 -14.80 -8.67 14.68
C THR A 161 -14.80 -10.20 14.51
N GLY A 162 -15.51 -10.95 15.36
CA GLY A 162 -15.63 -12.41 15.28
C GLY A 162 -16.99 -12.91 15.78
N PRO A 163 -17.36 -14.18 15.48
CA PRO A 163 -18.66 -14.77 15.80
C PRO A 163 -18.73 -15.26 17.26
N ALA A 164 -18.37 -14.41 18.21
CA ALA A 164 -18.61 -14.65 19.63
C ALA A 164 -18.81 -13.35 20.42
N SER A 165 -19.52 -13.45 21.54
CA SER A 165 -19.82 -12.31 22.42
C SER A 165 -18.60 -11.72 23.13
N VAL A 166 -17.45 -12.42 23.07
CA VAL A 166 -16.15 -11.97 23.59
C VAL A 166 -15.32 -11.18 22.57
N ASN A 167 -15.60 -11.29 21.26
CA ASN A 167 -14.85 -10.54 20.23
C ASN A 167 -15.12 -9.04 20.34
N GLY A 168 -14.14 -8.24 19.91
CA GLY A 168 -14.23 -6.78 19.89
C GLY A 168 -15.46 -6.28 19.12
N VAL A 169 -16.02 -5.16 19.56
CA VAL A 169 -17.13 -4.49 18.85
C VAL A 169 -16.53 -3.66 17.72
N LEU A 170 -16.81 -4.05 16.48
CA LEU A 170 -16.42 -3.34 15.27
C LEU A 170 -17.29 -2.09 15.07
N GLY A 171 -18.59 -2.22 15.34
CA GLY A 171 -19.57 -1.18 15.06
C GLY A 171 -20.92 -1.47 15.68
N THR A 172 -21.93 -0.68 15.32
CA THR A 172 -23.29 -0.83 15.86
C THR A 172 -24.36 -0.46 14.85
N LEU A 173 -25.37 -1.32 14.70
CA LEU A 173 -26.52 -1.10 13.81
C LEU A 173 -27.75 -0.63 14.60
N ALA A 174 -28.61 0.17 13.97
CA ALA A 174 -29.84 0.66 14.59
C ALA A 174 -31.01 -0.33 14.44
N PRO A 175 -32.02 -0.29 15.34
CA PRO A 175 -33.30 -0.98 15.13
C PRO A 175 -33.90 -0.68 13.75
N GLY A 176 -34.30 -1.72 13.02
CA GLY A 176 -34.87 -1.60 11.69
C GLY A 176 -33.88 -1.25 10.57
N ALA A 177 -32.57 -1.18 10.84
CA ALA A 177 -31.57 -1.08 9.80
C ALA A 177 -31.51 -2.38 8.98
N THR A 178 -31.47 -2.25 7.66
CA THR A 178 -31.22 -3.37 6.73
C THR A 178 -29.76 -3.33 6.27
N VAL A 179 -29.13 -4.50 6.21
CA VAL A 179 -27.74 -4.70 5.77
C VAL A 179 -27.66 -6.00 4.96
N GLU A 180 -26.63 -6.12 4.13
CA GLU A 180 -26.38 -7.32 3.34
C GLU A 180 -25.63 -8.37 4.17
N ALA A 181 -26.18 -9.58 4.24
CA ALA A 181 -25.54 -10.76 4.79
C ALA A 181 -24.74 -11.50 3.71
N LEU A 182 -23.52 -11.90 4.07
CA LEU A 182 -22.58 -12.64 3.23
C LEU A 182 -22.56 -14.13 3.51
N GLY A 183 -22.94 -14.54 4.72
CA GLY A 183 -22.73 -15.89 5.22
C GLY A 183 -23.07 -16.03 6.69
N GLN A 184 -22.85 -17.23 7.23
CA GLN A 184 -23.08 -17.58 8.63
C GLN A 184 -21.85 -18.25 9.27
N SER A 185 -21.80 -18.32 10.59
CA SER A 185 -20.79 -19.08 11.31
C SER A 185 -21.08 -20.59 11.23
N GLU A 186 -20.07 -21.44 11.47
CA GLU A 186 -20.21 -22.91 11.46
C GLU A 186 -21.36 -23.46 12.32
N ASN A 187 -21.76 -22.72 13.36
CA ASN A 187 -22.83 -23.06 14.28
C ASN A 187 -24.15 -22.30 14.05
N ALA A 188 -24.26 -21.51 12.97
CA ALA A 188 -25.39 -20.66 12.61
C ALA A 188 -25.84 -19.61 13.67
N GLU A 189 -25.06 -19.38 14.74
CA GLU A 189 -25.42 -18.40 15.79
C GLU A 189 -25.14 -16.95 15.40
N TRP A 190 -24.30 -16.74 14.36
CA TRP A 190 -23.86 -15.44 13.88
C TRP A 190 -23.97 -15.36 12.36
N ILE A 191 -24.40 -14.19 11.89
CA ILE A 191 -24.46 -13.82 10.47
C ILE A 191 -23.31 -12.86 10.20
N LYS A 192 -22.56 -13.11 9.12
CA LYS A 192 -21.57 -12.18 8.58
C LYS A 192 -22.31 -11.15 7.73
N ILE A 193 -22.10 -9.86 8.00
CA ILE A 193 -22.74 -8.75 7.28
C ILE A 193 -21.71 -7.74 6.81
N ILE A 194 -22.00 -7.00 5.74
CA ILE A 194 -21.25 -5.80 5.35
C ILE A 194 -21.74 -4.62 6.19
N MET A 195 -20.83 -3.91 6.85
CA MET A 195 -21.15 -2.67 7.55
C MET A 195 -21.47 -1.55 6.53
N PRO A 196 -22.65 -0.91 6.57
CA PRO A 196 -23.03 0.09 5.57
C PRO A 196 -22.16 1.36 5.61
N ASP A 197 -21.64 1.71 6.79
CA ASP A 197 -20.83 2.92 6.98
C ASP A 197 -19.33 2.71 6.67
N SER A 198 -18.82 1.49 6.83
CA SER A 198 -17.37 1.20 6.78
C SER A 198 -16.96 0.20 5.70
N GLY A 199 -17.91 -0.45 5.00
CA GLY A 199 -17.67 -1.50 4.01
C GLY A 199 -17.08 -2.80 4.59
N GLN A 200 -16.55 -2.74 5.81
CA GLN A 200 -15.86 -3.85 6.45
C GLN A 200 -16.86 -4.95 6.87
N PRO A 201 -16.52 -6.22 6.66
CA PRO A 201 -17.38 -7.33 7.01
C PRO A 201 -17.27 -7.64 8.51
N GLY A 202 -18.41 -7.77 9.19
CA GLY A 202 -18.49 -8.01 10.63
C GLY A 202 -19.55 -9.03 11.00
N TRP A 203 -19.59 -9.43 12.26
CA TRP A 203 -20.46 -10.48 12.78
C TRP A 203 -21.58 -9.91 13.65
N VAL A 204 -22.84 -10.25 13.35
CA VAL A 204 -24.02 -9.94 14.16
C VAL A 204 -24.70 -11.23 14.60
N SER A 205 -25.30 -11.28 15.80
CA SER A 205 -25.99 -12.50 16.23
C SER A 205 -27.24 -12.75 15.39
N ALA A 206 -27.40 -13.98 14.90
CA ALA A 206 -28.54 -14.40 14.09
C ALA A 206 -29.89 -14.15 14.81
N SER A 207 -29.91 -14.27 16.14
CA SER A 207 -31.09 -14.02 16.98
C SER A 207 -31.60 -12.56 17.00
N LEU A 208 -30.84 -11.61 16.42
CA LEU A 208 -31.15 -10.18 16.42
C LEU A 208 -31.51 -9.63 15.03
N VAL A 209 -31.44 -10.47 14.01
CA VAL A 209 -31.82 -10.17 12.61
C VAL A 209 -33.01 -10.99 12.17
N ALA A 210 -33.67 -10.57 11.10
CA ALA A 210 -34.56 -11.41 10.31
C ALA A 210 -34.42 -11.10 8.82
N SER A 211 -34.77 -12.07 7.98
CA SER A 211 -34.87 -11.91 6.54
C SER A 211 -36.21 -12.44 6.04
N GLU A 212 -36.56 -12.09 4.80
CA GLU A 212 -37.62 -12.77 4.03
C GLU A 212 -37.10 -14.06 3.35
N PHE A 213 -35.77 -14.21 3.29
CA PHE A 213 -35.06 -15.37 2.76
C PHE A 213 -34.70 -16.35 3.89
N ASP A 214 -34.43 -17.60 3.52
CA ASP A 214 -33.92 -18.61 4.44
C ASP A 214 -32.43 -18.35 4.73
N LEU A 215 -32.09 -18.11 6.00
CA LEU A 215 -30.70 -17.84 6.40
C LEU A 215 -29.90 -19.13 6.57
N ASP A 216 -30.56 -20.28 6.70
CA ASP A 216 -29.89 -21.58 6.82
C ASP A 216 -29.21 -21.99 5.50
N THR A 217 -29.54 -21.34 4.36
CA THR A 217 -28.90 -21.55 3.05
C THR A 217 -27.71 -20.64 2.78
N LEU A 218 -27.32 -19.77 3.74
CA LEU A 218 -26.12 -18.96 3.62
C LEU A 218 -24.85 -19.80 3.74
N ASP A 219 -23.82 -19.44 2.98
CA ASP A 219 -22.52 -20.10 3.05
C ASP A 219 -21.88 -19.96 4.44
N VAL A 220 -21.15 -21.00 4.84
CA VAL A 220 -20.44 -21.04 6.12
C VAL A 220 -19.08 -20.36 5.94
N ILE A 221 -18.91 -19.19 6.55
CA ILE A 221 -17.66 -18.41 6.52
C ILE A 221 -16.87 -18.69 7.80
N ALA A 222 -15.59 -19.05 7.67
CA ALA A 222 -14.77 -19.32 8.86
C ALA A 222 -14.47 -18.01 9.62
N ALA A 223 -14.37 -18.11 10.95
CA ALA A 223 -14.30 -16.96 11.84
C ALA A 223 -13.09 -16.03 11.59
N GLN A 224 -11.98 -16.59 11.09
CA GLN A 224 -10.68 -15.95 10.87
C GLN A 224 -10.33 -15.78 9.40
N GLU A 225 -11.25 -16.13 8.49
CA GLU A 225 -11.00 -16.05 7.06
C GLU A 225 -11.03 -14.58 6.60
N PRO A 226 -9.94 -14.07 5.99
CA PRO A 226 -9.94 -12.74 5.42
C PRO A 226 -10.89 -12.71 4.22
N LEU A 227 -11.87 -11.83 4.28
CA LEU A 227 -12.80 -11.62 3.17
C LEU A 227 -12.23 -10.53 2.26
N PHE A 228 -11.87 -10.93 1.05
CA PHE A 228 -11.41 -10.04 -0.01
C PHE A 228 -12.61 -9.56 -0.83
N GLY A 229 -12.62 -8.27 -1.18
CA GLY A 229 -13.52 -7.75 -2.22
C GLY A 229 -12.99 -8.09 -3.63
N PRO A 230 -13.80 -7.88 -4.68
CA PRO A 230 -13.35 -8.09 -6.06
C PRO A 230 -12.07 -7.33 -6.38
N MET A 231 -11.14 -7.98 -7.08
CA MET A 231 -9.76 -7.54 -7.37
C MET A 231 -8.91 -7.22 -6.12
N GLN A 232 -9.30 -7.69 -4.93
CA GLN A 232 -8.44 -7.70 -3.72
C GLN A 232 -7.84 -9.09 -3.46
N ALA A 233 -8.44 -10.13 -4.05
CA ALA A 233 -7.79 -11.40 -4.34
C ALA A 233 -7.83 -11.64 -5.86
N PHE A 234 -6.68 -11.95 -6.46
CA PHE A 234 -6.56 -12.20 -7.89
C PHE A 234 -5.36 -13.07 -8.23
N PHE A 235 -5.47 -13.80 -9.34
CA PHE A 235 -4.33 -14.35 -10.06
C PHE A 235 -3.76 -13.26 -10.98
N PHE A 236 -2.45 -13.28 -11.14
CA PHE A 236 -1.65 -12.32 -11.89
C PHE A 236 -0.53 -13.07 -12.60
N SER A 237 -0.36 -12.77 -13.88
CA SER A 237 0.81 -13.14 -14.67
C SER A 237 1.30 -11.95 -15.48
N SER A 238 2.61 -11.86 -15.70
CA SER A 238 3.26 -10.88 -16.57
C SER A 238 4.06 -11.58 -17.66
N GLY A 239 4.20 -10.93 -18.83
CA GLY A 239 5.15 -11.34 -19.85
C GLY A 239 6.60 -11.25 -19.39
N GLU A 240 7.46 -12.10 -19.94
CA GLU A 240 8.90 -12.18 -19.62
C GLU A 240 9.58 -10.81 -19.75
N ASN A 241 10.29 -10.40 -18.69
CA ASN A 241 11.01 -9.14 -18.65
C ASN A 241 12.48 -9.36 -19.03
N ASP A 242 12.81 -9.11 -20.31
CA ASP A 242 14.22 -9.15 -20.75
C ASP A 242 14.99 -7.94 -20.19
N HIS A 243 15.62 -8.14 -19.03
CA HIS A 243 16.46 -7.14 -18.37
C HIS A 243 17.61 -6.62 -19.25
N SER A 244 17.99 -7.33 -20.34
CA SER A 244 19.01 -6.86 -21.29
C SER A 244 18.49 -5.83 -22.30
N LEU A 245 17.17 -5.69 -22.43
CA LEU A 245 16.51 -4.69 -23.29
C LEU A 245 16.14 -3.45 -22.47
N THR A 246 17.06 -2.48 -22.41
CA THR A 246 16.85 -1.21 -21.68
C THR A 246 15.81 -0.29 -22.34
N GLU A 247 15.49 -0.52 -23.62
CA GLU A 247 14.57 0.29 -24.44
C GLU A 247 13.09 -0.17 -24.38
N ILE A 248 12.76 -1.17 -23.55
CA ILE A 248 11.38 -1.68 -23.39
C ILE A 248 10.99 -1.55 -21.90
N PRO A 249 9.83 -0.96 -21.55
CA PRO A 249 9.41 -0.87 -20.16
C PRO A 249 9.08 -2.28 -19.62
N PRO A 250 9.32 -2.56 -18.33
CA PRO A 250 8.88 -3.80 -17.71
C PRO A 250 7.38 -4.05 -17.87
N ASN A 251 6.98 -5.32 -17.85
CA ASN A 251 5.60 -5.76 -17.70
C ASN A 251 5.34 -6.05 -16.22
N GLY A 252 4.22 -5.60 -15.66
CA GLY A 252 3.83 -5.92 -14.30
C GLY A 252 2.82 -4.97 -13.70
N ILE A 253 2.73 -4.98 -12.37
CA ILE A 253 1.82 -4.09 -11.61
C ILE A 253 2.58 -3.32 -10.53
N LEU A 254 2.34 -2.02 -10.42
CA LEU A 254 2.73 -1.20 -9.28
C LEU A 254 1.52 -1.05 -8.35
N ILE A 255 1.69 -1.34 -7.06
CA ILE A 255 0.68 -1.11 -6.02
C ILE A 255 1.22 -0.10 -5.01
N GLN A 256 0.50 1.01 -4.83
CA GLN A 256 0.81 2.07 -3.89
C GLN A 256 -0.27 2.19 -2.82
N THR A 257 0.13 2.14 -1.55
CA THR A 257 -0.74 2.56 -0.45
C THR A 257 -0.67 4.08 -0.22
N PRO A 258 -1.79 4.73 0.13
CA PRO A 258 -1.77 6.10 0.64
C PRO A 258 -0.98 6.21 1.97
N GLU A 259 -0.51 7.41 2.30
CA GLU A 259 0.29 7.63 3.51
C GLU A 259 -0.52 7.55 4.81
N GLY A 260 0.10 7.04 5.88
CA GLY A 260 -0.52 7.01 7.21
C GLY A 260 -1.76 6.12 7.30
N VAL A 261 -1.93 5.18 6.36
CA VAL A 261 -3.14 4.35 6.31
C VAL A 261 -3.09 3.06 7.10
N GLY A 262 -1.92 2.70 7.62
CA GLY A 262 -1.64 1.35 8.11
C GLY A 262 -1.40 0.40 6.92
N GLU A 263 -1.35 -0.88 7.20
CA GLU A 263 -1.10 -1.90 6.17
C GLU A 263 -2.40 -2.36 5.53
N VAL A 264 -2.31 -2.64 4.23
CA VAL A 264 -3.39 -3.26 3.45
C VAL A 264 -3.02 -4.69 3.08
N ASN A 265 -4.04 -5.54 3.03
CA ASN A 265 -3.87 -6.95 2.72
C ASN A 265 -4.47 -7.24 1.34
N LEU A 266 -3.70 -7.92 0.49
CA LEU A 266 -4.12 -8.47 -0.79
C LEU A 266 -3.76 -9.95 -0.85
N LEU A 267 -4.46 -10.70 -1.70
CA LEU A 267 -4.12 -12.09 -2.02
C LEU A 267 -3.77 -12.17 -3.50
N ILE A 268 -2.48 -12.25 -3.82
CA ILE A 268 -1.97 -12.27 -5.19
C ILE A 268 -1.38 -13.66 -5.42
N ASN A 269 -1.88 -14.42 -6.38
CA ASN A 269 -1.38 -15.77 -6.68
C ASN A 269 -1.43 -16.70 -5.45
N GLU A 270 -2.51 -16.61 -4.66
CA GLU A 270 -2.69 -17.24 -3.33
C GLU A 270 -1.63 -16.87 -2.27
N VAL A 271 -0.67 -15.98 -2.57
CA VAL A 271 0.28 -15.39 -1.62
C VAL A 271 -0.40 -14.25 -0.87
N ASN A 272 -0.32 -14.26 0.46
CA ASN A 272 -0.80 -13.17 1.27
C ASN A 272 0.24 -12.04 1.28
N ILE A 273 -0.14 -10.87 0.78
CA ILE A 273 0.70 -9.68 0.69
C ILE A 273 0.14 -8.61 1.62
N GLN A 274 0.91 -8.26 2.65
CA GLN A 274 0.60 -7.18 3.57
C GLN A 274 1.57 -6.02 3.27
N LEU A 275 1.05 -4.91 2.74
CA LEU A 275 1.85 -3.78 2.25
C LEU A 275 1.47 -2.45 2.91
N GLY A 276 2.46 -1.59 3.14
CA GLY A 276 2.33 -0.23 3.67
C GLY A 276 3.24 0.74 2.92
N SER A 277 3.29 0.59 1.60
CA SER A 277 4.43 0.87 0.73
C SER A 277 4.01 1.19 -0.72
N THR A 278 4.99 1.47 -1.58
CA THR A 278 4.88 1.24 -3.02
C THR A 278 5.71 0.02 -3.40
N VAL A 279 5.07 -0.93 -4.07
CA VAL A 279 5.64 -2.24 -4.41
C VAL A 279 5.37 -2.56 -5.87
N PHE A 280 6.38 -3.05 -6.59
CA PHE A 280 6.28 -3.57 -7.94
C PHE A 280 6.19 -5.10 -7.90
N PHE A 281 5.33 -5.68 -8.73
CA PHE A 281 5.14 -7.12 -8.84
C PHE A 281 5.30 -7.59 -10.29
N GLU A 282 5.97 -8.73 -10.42
CA GLU A 282 6.16 -9.52 -11.65
C GLU A 282 5.77 -10.97 -11.32
N ALA A 283 5.19 -11.70 -12.27
CA ALA A 283 4.76 -13.08 -12.07
C ALA A 283 4.92 -13.91 -13.35
N ASP A 284 6.02 -14.65 -13.42
CA ASP A 284 6.31 -15.62 -14.48
C ASP A 284 6.49 -17.05 -13.90
N ASP A 285 7.71 -17.57 -13.84
CA ASP A 285 8.07 -18.78 -13.09
C ASP A 285 8.09 -18.51 -11.55
N GLU A 286 8.30 -17.25 -11.13
CA GLU A 286 8.21 -16.82 -9.73
C GLU A 286 7.36 -15.53 -9.59
N LEU A 287 6.64 -15.37 -8.47
CA LEU A 287 6.09 -14.08 -8.07
C LEU A 287 7.21 -13.26 -7.42
N THR A 288 7.67 -12.21 -8.09
CA THR A 288 8.68 -11.27 -7.58
C THR A 288 7.98 -10.06 -6.97
N VAL A 289 8.38 -9.70 -5.75
CA VAL A 289 7.82 -8.62 -4.94
C VAL A 289 8.93 -7.62 -4.62
N THR A 290 9.01 -6.52 -5.38
CA THR A 290 10.08 -5.51 -5.30
C THR A 290 9.60 -4.27 -4.58
N THR A 291 10.15 -3.97 -3.39
CA THR A 291 9.70 -2.84 -2.55
C THR A 291 10.51 -1.58 -2.84
N LEU A 292 9.84 -0.53 -3.32
CA LEU A 292 10.47 0.76 -3.67
C LEU A 292 10.63 1.67 -2.44
N GLU A 293 9.66 1.64 -1.53
CA GLU A 293 9.64 2.39 -0.27
C GLU A 293 8.84 1.60 0.79
N GLY A 294 9.08 1.83 2.08
CA GLY A 294 8.38 1.10 3.16
C GLY A 294 8.80 -0.38 3.25
N HIS A 295 7.82 -1.27 3.44
CA HIS A 295 7.99 -2.72 3.48
C HIS A 295 6.78 -3.46 2.89
N ALA A 296 6.97 -4.72 2.52
CA ALA A 296 5.89 -5.66 2.23
C ALA A 296 6.20 -7.01 2.87
N ASP A 297 5.25 -7.56 3.63
CA ASP A 297 5.34 -8.90 4.17
C ASP A 297 4.68 -9.89 3.20
N VAL A 298 5.44 -10.91 2.81
CA VAL A 298 5.08 -11.91 1.80
C VAL A 298 4.92 -13.25 2.50
N THR A 299 3.69 -13.78 2.57
CA THR A 299 3.39 -14.98 3.37
C THR A 299 2.77 -16.11 2.54
N VAL A 300 3.36 -17.31 2.64
CA VAL A 300 2.83 -18.58 2.10
C VAL A 300 2.90 -19.66 3.18
N ASP A 301 1.82 -20.41 3.41
CA ASP A 301 1.76 -21.50 4.41
C ASP A 301 2.22 -21.12 5.83
N GLY A 302 2.10 -19.84 6.19
CA GLY A 302 2.57 -19.30 7.48
C GLY A 302 4.08 -19.06 7.57
N PHE A 303 4.81 -19.12 6.45
CA PHE A 303 6.18 -18.64 6.32
C PHE A 303 6.16 -17.25 5.70
N THR A 304 6.68 -16.28 6.43
CA THR A 304 6.74 -14.87 6.06
C THR A 304 8.18 -14.44 5.83
N GLU A 305 8.43 -13.74 4.72
CA GLU A 305 9.65 -12.97 4.48
C GLU A 305 9.26 -11.51 4.23
N THR A 306 10.06 -10.57 4.74
CA THR A 306 9.79 -9.12 4.61
C THR A 306 10.66 -8.53 3.50
N ALA A 307 10.03 -8.03 2.43
CA ALA A 307 10.68 -7.22 1.41
C ALA A 307 10.77 -5.76 1.88
N PHE A 308 11.92 -5.38 2.45
CA PHE A 308 12.23 -3.99 2.83
C PHE A 308 12.47 -3.12 1.58
N ALA A 309 12.26 -1.80 1.69
CA ALA A 309 12.66 -0.85 0.66
C ALA A 309 14.14 -1.03 0.27
N GLY A 310 14.42 -1.07 -1.04
CA GLY A 310 15.76 -1.40 -1.55
C GLY A 310 15.99 -2.90 -1.78
N THR A 311 14.96 -3.74 -1.65
CA THR A 311 15.03 -5.21 -1.80
C THR A 311 13.84 -5.78 -2.58
N TYR A 312 13.98 -7.04 -3.00
CA TYR A 312 12.88 -7.88 -3.45
C TYR A 312 12.86 -9.23 -2.73
N VAL A 313 11.68 -9.86 -2.70
CA VAL A 313 11.42 -11.25 -2.29
C VAL A 313 10.80 -11.98 -3.47
N THR A 314 11.11 -13.28 -3.66
CA THR A 314 10.43 -14.11 -4.67
C THR A 314 9.71 -15.29 -4.05
N VAL A 315 8.63 -15.73 -4.68
CA VAL A 315 7.89 -16.96 -4.35
C VAL A 315 7.83 -17.83 -5.61
N PRO A 316 8.41 -19.05 -5.61
CA PRO A 316 8.31 -19.96 -6.74
C PRO A 316 6.85 -20.31 -7.06
N LEU A 317 6.45 -20.26 -8.33
CA LEU A 317 5.09 -20.58 -8.78
C LEU A 317 5.01 -21.95 -9.49
N GLY A 318 3.80 -22.49 -9.58
CA GLY A 318 3.45 -23.65 -10.41
C GLY A 318 2.85 -23.25 -11.76
N ASP A 319 2.58 -24.25 -12.62
CA ASP A 319 1.96 -24.07 -13.95
C ASP A 319 0.58 -23.36 -13.91
N ASP A 320 -0.05 -23.28 -12.74
CA ASP A 320 -1.33 -22.61 -12.46
C ASP A 320 -1.19 -21.27 -11.71
N PHE A 321 0.04 -20.74 -11.62
CA PHE A 321 0.39 -19.54 -10.86
C PHE A 321 0.06 -19.61 -9.36
N THR A 322 -0.10 -20.81 -8.78
CA THR A 322 -0.15 -21.01 -7.31
C THR A 322 1.26 -21.18 -6.71
N PRO A 323 1.47 -20.99 -5.40
CA PRO A 323 2.80 -21.09 -4.80
C PRO A 323 3.32 -22.53 -4.77
N ALA A 324 4.41 -22.78 -5.48
CA ALA A 324 5.13 -24.06 -5.49
C ALA A 324 6.17 -24.18 -4.35
N GLY A 325 6.39 -23.11 -3.59
CA GLY A 325 7.38 -23.03 -2.52
C GLY A 325 7.07 -21.97 -1.46
N ARG A 326 8.00 -21.81 -0.52
CA ARG A 326 8.00 -20.71 0.45
C ARG A 326 8.61 -19.47 -0.19
N PRO A 327 8.37 -18.26 0.37
CA PRO A 327 9.12 -17.08 0.00
C PRO A 327 10.63 -17.29 0.22
N ASN A 328 11.44 -16.75 -0.69
CA ASN A 328 12.89 -16.70 -0.57
C ASN A 328 13.30 -15.48 0.26
N PRO A 329 14.40 -15.55 1.05
CA PRO A 329 14.88 -14.41 1.83
C PRO A 329 15.20 -13.19 0.94
N PRO A 330 14.96 -11.96 1.44
CA PRO A 330 15.10 -10.73 0.64
C PRO A 330 16.50 -10.56 0.04
N GLN A 331 16.55 -10.04 -1.18
CA GLN A 331 17.76 -9.76 -1.96
C GLN A 331 17.82 -8.30 -2.43
N PRO A 332 19.01 -7.69 -2.63
CA PRO A 332 19.13 -6.35 -3.21
C PRO A 332 18.56 -6.30 -4.62
N PHE A 333 17.72 -5.31 -4.95
CA PHE A 333 17.24 -5.13 -6.32
C PHE A 333 18.30 -4.51 -7.24
N ASP A 334 18.07 -4.56 -8.56
CA ASP A 334 18.85 -3.82 -9.56
C ASP A 334 18.30 -2.39 -9.70
N GLU A 335 19.10 -1.39 -9.32
CA GLU A 335 18.71 0.02 -9.41
C GLU A 335 18.48 0.47 -10.85
N GLU A 336 19.22 -0.04 -11.84
CA GLU A 336 19.02 0.34 -13.25
C GLU A 336 17.68 -0.19 -13.79
N TYR A 337 17.25 -1.36 -13.31
CA TYR A 337 15.94 -1.91 -13.62
C TYR A 337 14.81 -1.14 -12.94
N VAL A 338 14.93 -0.87 -11.64
CA VAL A 338 13.91 -0.16 -10.86
C VAL A 338 13.69 1.27 -11.35
N ASN A 339 14.74 1.99 -11.77
CA ASN A 339 14.64 3.35 -12.32
C ASN A 339 13.90 3.43 -13.68
N ARG A 340 13.54 2.29 -14.30
CA ARG A 340 12.70 2.22 -15.52
C ARG A 340 11.21 2.04 -15.22
N LEU A 341 10.83 1.87 -13.95
CA LEU A 341 9.43 1.65 -13.56
C LEU A 341 8.64 2.97 -13.61
N PRO A 342 7.36 2.95 -14.01
CA PRO A 342 6.54 4.15 -14.16
C PRO A 342 6.00 4.69 -12.82
N HIS A 343 6.87 4.83 -11.81
CA HIS A 343 6.50 5.23 -10.45
C HIS A 343 6.06 6.70 -10.31
N ASP A 344 6.38 7.54 -11.29
CA ASP A 344 5.99 8.96 -11.31
C ASP A 344 4.50 9.19 -11.64
N HIS A 345 3.81 8.14 -12.10
CA HIS A 345 2.38 8.14 -12.48
C HIS A 345 1.47 7.54 -11.41
N LEU A 346 1.94 7.55 -10.15
CA LEU A 346 1.18 7.10 -8.98
C LEU A 346 0.55 8.31 -8.25
N ASP A 347 -0.48 8.09 -7.44
CA ASP A 347 -1.26 9.15 -6.78
C ASP A 347 -0.40 10.07 -5.89
N ARG A 348 0.73 9.57 -5.38
CA ARG A 348 1.80 10.35 -4.76
C ARG A 348 3.16 9.98 -5.36
N ALA A 349 4.05 10.97 -5.41
CA ALA A 349 5.45 10.77 -5.78
C ALA A 349 6.12 9.76 -4.81
N VAL A 350 6.93 8.88 -5.37
CA VAL A 350 7.66 7.83 -4.66
C VAL A 350 9.12 8.24 -4.51
N GLU A 351 9.66 8.25 -3.29
CA GLU A 351 11.10 8.37 -3.07
C GLU A 351 11.70 6.96 -3.05
N VAL A 352 12.09 6.47 -4.23
CA VAL A 352 12.70 5.15 -4.39
C VAL A 352 13.95 5.05 -3.52
N SER A 353 13.96 4.09 -2.60
CA SER A 353 15.11 3.84 -1.73
C SER A 353 16.24 3.18 -2.53
N PRO A 354 17.53 3.50 -2.23
CA PRO A 354 18.66 2.81 -2.86
C PRO A 354 18.66 1.32 -2.51
N ALA A 355 19.29 0.50 -3.35
CA ALA A 355 19.40 -0.93 -3.11
C ALA A 355 20.19 -1.20 -1.82
N LEU A 356 19.66 -2.04 -0.93
CA LEU A 356 20.34 -2.40 0.32
C LEU A 356 21.51 -3.35 0.05
N THR A 357 22.56 -3.29 0.87
CA THR A 357 23.58 -4.34 0.87
C THR A 357 23.09 -5.61 1.56
N GLN A 358 23.64 -6.78 1.19
CA GLN A 358 23.33 -8.03 1.88
C GLN A 358 23.63 -7.98 3.39
N GLU A 359 24.59 -7.15 3.80
CA GLU A 359 24.93 -6.93 5.21
C GLU A 359 23.81 -6.17 5.95
N GLU A 360 23.26 -5.11 5.34
CA GLU A 360 22.11 -4.36 5.88
C GLU A 360 20.84 -5.20 5.92
N ILE A 361 20.54 -5.97 4.86
CA ILE A 361 19.44 -6.93 4.84
C ILE A 361 19.57 -7.91 6.01
N THR A 362 20.76 -8.47 6.23
CA THR A 362 21.01 -9.41 7.33
C THR A 362 20.73 -8.77 8.69
N VAL A 363 21.03 -7.48 8.89
CA VAL A 363 20.69 -6.77 10.13
C VAL A 363 19.18 -6.63 10.28
N LEU A 364 18.48 -6.13 9.26
CA LEU A 364 17.03 -5.90 9.29
C LEU A 364 16.23 -7.20 9.53
N THR A 365 16.59 -8.30 8.86
CA THR A 365 15.94 -9.61 9.06
C THR A 365 16.14 -10.14 10.49
N ASN A 366 17.32 -9.92 11.09
CA ASN A 366 17.57 -10.33 12.49
C ASN A 366 16.81 -9.45 13.49
N ASP A 367 16.70 -8.15 13.24
CA ASP A 367 15.93 -7.23 14.10
C ASP A 367 14.43 -7.56 14.04
N ALA A 368 13.89 -7.85 12.84
CA ALA A 368 12.50 -8.29 12.66
C ALA A 368 12.21 -9.63 13.36
N ALA A 369 13.12 -10.61 13.26
CA ALA A 369 13.02 -11.89 13.99
C ALA A 369 13.23 -11.75 15.51
N GLY A 370 13.83 -10.65 15.98
CA GLY A 370 14.12 -10.40 17.38
C GLY A 370 12.91 -10.00 18.21
N ASP A 371 11.91 -9.34 17.62
CA ASP A 371 10.74 -8.80 18.32
C ASP A 371 9.79 -9.90 18.86
N ASP A 372 9.84 -11.12 18.31
CA ASP A 372 9.09 -12.29 18.80
C ASP A 372 9.70 -12.93 20.08
N THR A 373 10.83 -12.41 20.58
CA THR A 373 11.50 -12.96 21.78
C THR A 373 11.25 -12.18 23.08
N GLY A 374 10.08 -11.54 23.17
CA GLY A 374 9.61 -10.82 24.35
C GLY A 374 9.21 -11.68 25.56
N THR A 375 10.08 -12.56 26.08
CA THR A 375 10.32 -12.86 27.54
C THR A 375 11.11 -14.17 27.74
N ASP A 376 12.34 -14.09 28.28
CA ASP A 376 12.63 -14.58 29.65
C ASP A 376 13.94 -13.97 30.16
N GLY A 377 13.82 -12.90 30.95
CA GLY A 377 14.94 -12.19 31.58
C GLY A 377 15.47 -12.90 32.82
N SER A 378 15.81 -14.19 32.72
CA SER A 378 16.45 -14.95 33.79
C SER A 378 17.97 -14.81 33.72
N GLY A 379 18.48 -13.75 34.36
CA GLY A 379 19.91 -13.53 34.54
C GLY A 379 20.49 -14.47 35.59
N ASP A 380 20.97 -15.64 35.15
CA ASP A 380 21.71 -16.56 36.01
C ASP A 380 23.15 -16.07 36.23
N ASP A 381 23.40 -15.54 37.43
CA ASP A 381 24.75 -15.21 37.92
C ASP A 381 25.63 -16.47 37.96
N ALA A 382 26.58 -16.57 37.03
CA ALA A 382 27.57 -17.63 36.99
C ALA A 382 28.64 -17.46 38.08
N ASP A 383 28.37 -17.99 39.29
CA ASP A 383 29.37 -18.13 40.35
C ASP A 383 30.53 -19.04 39.89
N ASN A 384 31.75 -18.49 39.83
CA ASN A 384 32.95 -19.31 39.76
C ASN A 384 34.23 -18.61 40.30
N GLY A 385 34.52 -18.85 41.58
CA GLY A 385 35.84 -19.41 41.95
C GLY A 385 37.04 -18.48 42.24
N GLY A 386 37.14 -18.03 43.49
CA GLY A 386 38.34 -18.24 44.34
C GLY A 386 39.57 -17.31 44.21
N GLY A 387 40.15 -16.92 45.36
CA GLY A 387 41.48 -16.30 45.42
C GLY A 387 41.76 -15.48 46.70
N ASP A 388 42.57 -16.04 47.60
CA ASP A 388 43.01 -15.47 48.90
C ASP A 388 43.61 -14.04 48.85
N GLY A 389 43.55 -13.27 49.96
CA GLY A 389 44.36 -12.03 50.02
C GLY A 389 44.21 -10.96 51.13
N ASN A 390 43.92 -11.33 52.39
CA ASN A 390 44.16 -10.56 53.64
C ASN A 390 44.73 -9.09 53.57
N GLY A 391 44.03 -8.09 54.16
CA GLY A 391 44.71 -6.93 54.77
C GLY A 391 43.93 -5.62 54.99
N GLY A 392 43.68 -5.26 56.26
CA GLY A 392 43.89 -3.87 56.73
C GLY A 392 42.70 -2.92 56.96
N SER A 393 42.18 -2.91 58.20
CA SER A 393 41.83 -1.71 59.01
C SER A 393 40.97 -0.55 58.44
N GLY A 394 39.84 -0.23 59.10
CA GLY A 394 39.31 1.15 59.09
C GLY A 394 37.80 1.38 59.32
N ARG A 395 37.26 1.10 60.52
CA ARG A 395 36.10 1.88 61.06
C ARG A 395 36.63 3.22 61.60
N PRO A 396 35.84 4.31 61.74
CA PRO A 396 34.39 4.37 62.03
C PRO A 396 33.62 5.34 61.09
N ASP A 397 32.37 5.81 61.27
CA ASP A 397 31.44 5.88 62.40
C ASP A 397 29.98 5.75 61.91
N CYS A 398 29.09 5.22 62.76
CA CYS A 398 27.64 5.34 62.61
C CYS A 398 27.05 5.75 63.98
N PRO A 399 26.46 6.95 64.12
CA PRO A 399 25.78 7.33 65.35
C PRO A 399 24.55 6.44 65.59
N GLY A 400 24.42 5.90 66.81
CA GLY A 400 23.29 5.07 67.21
C GLY A 400 21.94 5.82 67.19
N ASN A 401 20.80 5.12 67.36
CA ASN A 401 20.66 3.85 68.07
C ASN A 401 19.45 3.03 67.59
N SER A 402 19.53 1.70 67.73
CA SER A 402 18.42 0.70 67.73
C SER A 402 17.40 0.77 66.57
N CYS A 403 17.43 -0.16 65.61
CA CYS A 403 17.07 -1.59 65.74
C CYS A 403 15.63 -1.84 66.22
N GLU A 404 14.79 -2.19 65.26
CA GLU A 404 13.59 -3.04 65.30
C GLU A 404 12.37 -2.68 66.19
N ALA A 405 11.20 -2.99 65.63
CA ALA A 405 9.85 -2.74 66.14
C ALA A 405 9.47 -3.74 67.30
N PRO A 406 8.32 -3.65 68.02
CA PRO A 406 6.98 -3.48 67.42
C PRO A 406 5.86 -2.78 68.25
N GLY A 407 4.78 -2.40 67.55
CA GLY A 407 3.43 -2.85 67.95
C GLY A 407 2.36 -1.83 68.42
N ARG A 408 1.19 -1.96 67.78
CA ARG A 408 -0.19 -1.75 68.29
C ARG A 408 -0.83 -0.33 68.33
N SER A 409 -1.93 -0.24 67.56
CA SER A 409 -3.30 0.06 68.02
C SER A 409 -3.97 1.40 67.65
N ASN A 410 -5.01 1.27 66.81
CA ASN A 410 -6.28 2.02 66.74
C ASN A 410 -6.29 3.55 66.61
N GLY A 411 -6.87 4.03 65.50
CA GLY A 411 -7.16 5.45 65.23
C GLY A 411 -8.27 5.63 64.18
N ASN A 412 -9.50 5.35 64.59
CA ASN A 412 -10.73 5.30 63.79
C ASN A 412 -11.07 6.56 62.95
N GLY A 413 -11.25 6.37 61.63
CA GLY A 413 -12.43 6.83 60.87
C GLY A 413 -12.65 8.31 60.48
N GLY A 414 -13.33 8.50 59.35
CA GLY A 414 -14.12 9.71 59.05
C GLY A 414 -13.59 10.60 57.91
N GLY A 415 -14.23 10.53 56.74
CA GLY A 415 -13.97 11.45 55.62
C GLY A 415 -14.95 12.62 55.55
N ASN A 416 -14.49 13.71 54.94
CA ASN A 416 -15.19 14.77 54.18
C ASN A 416 -14.07 15.78 53.82
N GLY A 417 -13.95 16.35 52.63
CA GLY A 417 -15.00 16.71 51.69
C GLY A 417 -15.35 18.19 51.89
N ASN A 418 -14.63 19.10 51.22
CA ASN A 418 -15.14 20.36 50.61
C ASN A 418 -13.98 21.13 49.96
N SER A 419 -13.96 21.25 48.63
CA SER A 419 -13.05 22.14 47.89
C SER A 419 -13.80 23.43 47.51
N ASN A 420 -13.41 24.57 48.10
CA ASN A 420 -14.01 25.86 47.75
C ASN A 420 -13.09 27.05 48.08
N GLY A 421 -13.12 28.10 47.26
CA GLY A 421 -12.25 29.29 47.38
C GLY A 421 -11.28 29.45 46.19
N ASN A 422 -11.71 29.88 45.01
CA ASN A 422 -12.15 31.24 44.64
C ASN A 422 -11.07 32.31 44.82
N SER A 423 -10.54 32.79 43.69
CA SER A 423 -9.92 34.11 43.56
C SER A 423 -10.58 34.82 42.39
N ASN A 424 -11.12 36.01 42.66
CA ASN A 424 -12.03 36.74 41.79
C ASN A 424 -11.31 37.93 41.13
N GLY A 425 -11.65 38.26 39.87
CA GLY A 425 -11.18 39.46 39.17
C GLY A 425 -11.26 39.34 37.65
N GLY A 426 -11.98 40.19 36.92
CA GLY A 426 -12.75 41.34 37.42
C GLY A 426 -13.22 42.34 36.35
N GLY A 427 -13.84 41.87 35.26
CA GLY A 427 -14.61 42.72 34.33
C GLY A 427 -13.81 43.62 33.36
N ASN A 428 -14.45 44.45 32.53
CA ASN A 428 -15.90 44.54 32.28
C ASN A 428 -16.22 45.28 30.95
N GLY A 429 -17.28 44.83 30.26
CA GLY A 429 -18.08 45.63 29.32
C GLY A 429 -17.69 45.66 27.84
N LYS A 430 -18.60 45.98 26.90
CA LYS A 430 -20.09 45.99 26.90
C LYS A 430 -20.60 46.43 25.52
N GLY A 431 -21.76 45.93 25.06
CA GLY A 431 -22.45 46.38 23.83
C GLY A 431 -22.75 45.20 22.89
N ASN A 432 -23.88 44.49 22.96
CA ASN A 432 -25.31 44.86 22.96
C ASN A 432 -25.81 45.38 21.60
N GLY A 433 -26.71 44.62 20.94
CA GLY A 433 -27.24 44.94 19.61
C GLY A 433 -28.22 43.89 19.06
N ASN A 434 -29.45 43.91 19.55
CA ASN A 434 -30.57 43.06 19.12
C ASN A 434 -31.18 43.47 17.76
N SER A 435 -31.63 42.52 16.93
CA SER A 435 -32.85 42.70 16.11
C SER A 435 -33.42 41.37 15.57
N ASN A 436 -34.74 41.22 15.66
CA ASN A 436 -35.52 40.13 15.03
C ASN A 436 -35.56 40.25 13.50
N GLY A 437 -35.86 39.12 12.85
CA GLY A 437 -36.45 39.00 11.52
C GLY A 437 -37.30 37.73 11.47
#